data_AF-A0A2A6C409-F1
#
_entry.id   AF-A0A2A6C409-F1
#
_cell.length_a   1.000
_cell.length_b   1.000
_cell.length_c   1.000
_cell.angle_alpha   90.00
_cell.angle_beta   90.00
_cell.angle_gamma   90.00
#
_symmetry.space_group_name_H-M   'P 1'
#
loop_
_entity.id
_entity.type
_entity.pdbx_description
1 polymer ?
#
loop_
_entity_poly.entity_id
_entity_poly.type
_entity_poly.pdbx_seq_one_letter_code
_entity_poly.pdbx_strand_id
1 'polypeptide(L)'
;MLRRTQISQILSMIFSVLFLMGTAFHLAHSLQCLHNSTVTNAVYNNGMLIRADSSTYDMGVMECSAKLTRCVNFKAMDISFFKTLDVAQDETLFIDLIKGSNGKVLGRACMSEADCAKLNAIEADDCSGKPKFECFCTTDECTGASGGTMTLISSFIMLLYIIFY
;
A
#
# COMPACT_ATOMS: atom_id res chain seq x y z
N MET A 1 -41.71 17.35 39.86
CA MET A 1 -41.04 16.06 39.62
C MET A 1 -40.98 15.65 38.14
N LEU A 2 -42.03 15.87 37.33
CA LEU A 2 -42.10 15.47 35.91
C LEU A 2 -41.05 16.09 34.95
N ARG A 3 -40.47 17.26 35.25
CA ARG A 3 -39.41 17.87 34.41
C ARG A 3 -38.05 17.18 34.53
N ARG A 4 -37.74 16.53 35.66
CA ARG A 4 -36.44 15.86 35.87
C ARG A 4 -36.35 14.52 35.12
N THR A 5 -37.47 13.81 34.98
CA THR A 5 -37.53 12.53 34.25
C THR A 5 -37.41 12.70 32.74
N GLN A 6 -38.00 13.77 32.17
CA GLN A 6 -37.89 14.08 30.74
C GLN A 6 -36.45 14.41 30.30
N ILE A 7 -35.72 15.19 31.11
CA ILE A 7 -34.32 15.54 30.80
C ILE A 7 -33.42 14.29 30.84
N SER A 8 -33.67 13.36 31.76
CA SER A 8 -32.90 12.12 31.88
C SER A 8 -33.06 11.19 30.67
N GLN A 9 -34.26 11.13 30.08
CA GLN A 9 -34.51 10.28 28.90
C GLN A 9 -33.88 10.84 27.63
N ILE A 10 -33.89 12.17 27.47
CA ILE A 10 -33.25 12.84 26.33
C ILE A 10 -31.72 12.68 26.38
N LEU A 11 -31.12 12.81 27.56
CA LEU A 11 -29.68 12.60 27.75
C LEU A 11 -29.26 11.16 27.45
N SER A 12 -30.07 10.17 27.84
CA SER A 12 -29.81 8.77 27.51
C SER A 12 -29.83 8.52 26.00
N MET A 13 -30.80 9.08 25.28
CA MET A 13 -30.90 8.89 23.82
C MET A 13 -29.75 9.55 23.06
N ILE A 14 -29.31 10.75 23.49
CA ILE A 14 -28.17 11.43 22.89
C ILE A 14 -26.88 10.63 23.11
N PHE A 15 -26.71 10.04 24.30
CA PHE A 15 -25.54 9.22 24.61
C PHE A 15 -25.51 7.93 23.79
N SER A 16 -26.66 7.28 23.56
CA SER A 16 -26.76 6.09 22.71
C SER A 16 -26.47 6.37 21.24
N VAL A 17 -26.91 7.53 20.72
CA VAL A 17 -26.65 7.94 19.33
C VAL A 17 -25.17 8.30 19.12
N LEU A 18 -24.55 9.00 20.08
CA LEU A 18 -23.10 9.28 20.05
C LEU A 18 -22.26 7.99 20.13
N PHE A 19 -22.68 7.01 20.93
CA PHE A 19 -22.00 5.72 21.05
C PHE A 19 -22.09 4.90 19.75
N LEU A 20 -23.26 4.88 19.09
CA LEU A 20 -23.41 4.23 17.78
C LEU A 20 -22.64 4.94 16.66
N MET A 21 -22.55 6.27 16.67
CA MET A 21 -21.75 7.02 15.70
C MET A 21 -20.24 6.86 15.93
N GLY A 22 -19.81 6.66 17.19
CA GLY A 22 -18.41 6.41 17.54
C GLY A 22 -17.85 5.07 17.04
N THR A 23 -18.70 4.07 16.81
CA THR A 23 -18.28 2.75 16.29
C THR A 23 -18.21 2.67 14.77
N ALA A 24 -18.68 3.69 14.04
CA ALA A 24 -18.78 3.66 12.57
C ALA A 24 -17.48 4.09 11.84
N PHE A 25 -16.50 4.67 12.54
CA PHE A 25 -15.31 5.24 11.92
C PHE A 25 -14.03 4.60 12.44
N HIS A 26 -13.73 3.38 12.02
CA HIS A 26 -12.35 2.89 11.83
C HIS A 26 -12.37 1.56 11.03
N LEU A 27 -13.01 1.56 9.87
CA LEU A 27 -12.51 0.70 8.80
C LEU A 27 -11.23 1.37 8.34
N ALA A 28 -10.10 1.02 8.96
CA ALA A 28 -8.79 1.43 8.47
C ALA A 28 -8.65 0.84 7.06
N HIS A 29 -8.93 1.64 6.04
CA HIS A 29 -8.66 1.26 4.67
C HIS A 29 -7.16 1.02 4.60
N SER A 30 -6.76 -0.22 4.29
CA SER A 30 -5.36 -0.53 4.04
C SER A 30 -4.97 0.15 2.73
N LEU A 31 -3.85 0.88 2.77
CA LEU A 31 -3.26 1.51 1.58
C LEU A 31 -3.15 0.50 0.44
N GLN A 32 -3.49 0.88 -0.77
CA GLN A 32 -3.36 0.04 -1.97
C GLN A 32 -2.24 0.56 -2.86
N CYS A 33 -1.24 -0.28 -3.15
CA CYS A 33 -0.09 0.11 -3.97
C CYS A 33 0.05 -0.81 -5.18
N LEU A 34 0.70 -0.31 -6.23
CA LEU A 34 1.12 -1.14 -7.36
C LEU A 34 2.35 -1.96 -6.97
N HIS A 35 2.29 -3.27 -7.15
CA HIS A 35 3.39 -4.18 -6.93
C HIS A 35 3.91 -4.75 -8.24
N ASN A 36 5.09 -4.31 -8.63
CA ASN A 36 5.83 -4.90 -9.74
C ASN A 36 7.32 -4.84 -9.46
N SER A 37 8.08 -5.75 -10.04
CA SER A 37 9.53 -5.73 -9.91
C SER A 37 10.22 -6.33 -11.12
N THR A 38 11.42 -5.85 -11.38
CA THR A 38 12.37 -6.52 -12.25
C THR A 38 13.53 -6.99 -11.39
N VAL A 39 13.70 -8.31 -11.35
CA VAL A 39 14.82 -8.97 -10.70
C VAL A 39 15.86 -9.29 -11.76
N THR A 40 17.09 -8.82 -11.54
CA THR A 40 18.23 -9.15 -12.38
C THR A 40 19.16 -10.04 -11.59
N ASN A 41 19.26 -11.30 -12.00
CA ASN A 41 20.24 -12.23 -11.48
C ASN A 41 21.56 -12.08 -12.23
N ALA A 42 22.65 -12.08 -11.48
CA ALA A 42 24.01 -12.08 -12.03
C ALA A 42 24.84 -13.15 -11.34
N VAL A 43 25.32 -14.12 -12.12
CA VAL A 43 26.18 -15.19 -11.62
C VAL A 43 27.62 -14.86 -12.01
N TYR A 44 28.49 -14.80 -11.01
CA TYR A 44 29.92 -14.56 -11.19
C TYR A 44 30.72 -15.83 -10.88
N ASN A 45 31.76 -16.09 -11.67
CA ASN A 45 32.75 -17.12 -11.40
C ASN A 45 34.15 -16.49 -11.47
N ASN A 46 34.94 -16.59 -10.40
CA ASN A 46 36.24 -15.91 -10.27
C ASN A 46 36.19 -14.40 -10.59
N GLY A 47 35.12 -13.72 -10.17
CA GLY A 47 34.91 -12.29 -10.44
C GLY A 47 34.46 -11.95 -11.87
N MET A 48 34.38 -12.92 -12.78
CA MET A 48 33.83 -12.72 -14.12
C MET A 48 32.34 -13.04 -14.17
N LEU A 49 31.55 -12.17 -14.80
CA LEU A 49 30.13 -12.42 -15.07
C LEU A 49 30.02 -13.57 -16.07
N ILE A 50 29.43 -14.69 -15.65
CA ILE A 50 29.23 -15.88 -16.51
C ILE A 50 27.80 -15.99 -17.03
N ARG A 51 26.83 -15.40 -16.33
CA ARG A 51 25.43 -15.39 -16.74
C ARG A 51 24.71 -14.21 -16.11
N ALA A 52 23.88 -13.55 -16.90
CA ALA A 52 22.89 -12.59 -16.42
C ALA A 52 21.53 -12.95 -17.01
N ASP A 53 20.51 -12.99 -16.16
CA ASP A 53 19.13 -13.11 -16.58
C ASP A 53 18.27 -12.12 -15.81
N SER A 54 17.19 -11.67 -16.43
CA SER A 54 16.22 -10.80 -15.80
C SER A 54 14.83 -11.42 -15.87
N SER A 55 14.07 -11.26 -14.80
CA SER A 55 12.68 -11.67 -14.69
C SER A 55 11.87 -10.48 -14.19
N THR A 56 10.75 -10.21 -14.85
CA THR A 56 9.82 -9.16 -14.43
C THR A 56 8.56 -9.81 -13.86
N TYR A 57 8.16 -9.37 -12.67
CA TYR A 57 6.96 -9.81 -11.97
C TYR A 57 6.00 -8.64 -11.88
N ASP A 58 4.78 -8.82 -12.36
CA ASP A 58 3.70 -7.82 -12.27
C ASP A 58 2.52 -8.43 -11.53
N MET A 59 2.23 -7.89 -10.35
CA MET A 59 1.16 -8.35 -9.47
C MET A 59 -0.05 -7.42 -9.47
N GLY A 60 0.04 -6.29 -10.19
CA GLY A 60 -1.00 -5.26 -10.15
C GLY A 60 -1.11 -4.56 -8.79
N VAL A 61 -2.28 -4.03 -8.48
CA VAL A 61 -2.55 -3.29 -7.24
C VAL A 61 -2.85 -4.30 -6.12
N MET A 62 -2.16 -4.16 -5.00
CA MET A 62 -2.33 -5.01 -3.82
C MET A 62 -2.54 -4.15 -2.57
N GLU A 63 -3.29 -4.69 -1.62
CA GLU A 63 -3.42 -4.11 -0.29
C GLU A 63 -2.12 -4.26 0.50
N CYS A 64 -1.67 -3.17 1.11
CA CYS A 64 -0.52 -3.16 2.01
C CYS A 64 -0.88 -3.76 3.36
N SER A 65 0.07 -4.49 3.95
CA SER A 65 -0.04 -4.88 5.35
C SER A 65 -0.03 -3.64 6.25
N ALA A 66 -0.62 -3.74 7.45
CA ALA A 66 -0.82 -2.60 8.35
C ALA A 66 0.49 -1.86 8.76
N LYS A 67 1.65 -2.49 8.57
CA LYS A 67 2.97 -1.92 8.87
C LYS A 67 3.59 -1.17 7.69
N LEU A 68 3.10 -1.42 6.47
CA LEU A 68 3.63 -0.83 5.24
C LEU A 68 2.70 0.30 4.81
N THR A 69 3.05 1.52 5.22
CA THR A 69 2.17 2.69 5.13
C THR A 69 2.53 3.63 3.98
N ARG A 70 3.41 3.20 3.05
CA ARG A 70 3.91 3.99 1.93
C ARG A 70 3.89 3.16 0.65
N CYS A 71 3.47 3.72 -0.47
CA CYS A 71 3.78 3.17 -1.79
C CYS A 71 5.13 3.72 -2.24
N VAL A 72 6.05 2.86 -2.67
CA VAL A 72 7.40 3.27 -3.07
C VAL A 72 7.71 2.81 -4.47
N ASN A 73 8.30 3.69 -5.26
CA ASN A 73 9.00 3.36 -6.50
C ASN A 73 10.51 3.43 -6.24
N PHE A 74 11.14 2.26 -6.19
CA PHE A 74 12.53 2.10 -5.77
C PHE A 74 13.44 1.70 -6.94
N LYS A 75 14.67 2.19 -6.89
CA LYS A 75 15.72 1.86 -7.87
C LYS A 75 16.30 0.47 -7.63
N ALA A 76 17.12 0.04 -8.59
CA ALA A 76 17.89 -1.19 -8.48
C ALA A 76 18.76 -1.20 -7.21
N MET A 77 18.38 -2.04 -6.25
CA MET A 77 19.13 -2.33 -5.03
C MET A 77 19.53 -3.80 -5.00
N ASP A 78 20.54 -4.14 -4.20
CA ASP A 78 20.92 -5.54 -4.02
C ASP A 78 19.84 -6.30 -3.23
N ILE A 79 19.53 -7.52 -3.66
CA ILE A 79 18.51 -8.36 -3.01
C ILE A 79 18.90 -8.67 -1.56
N SER A 80 20.20 -8.73 -1.24
CA SER A 80 20.68 -8.85 0.13
C SER A 80 20.26 -7.66 1.00
N PHE A 81 20.32 -6.45 0.47
CA PHE A 81 19.82 -5.26 1.15
C PHE A 81 18.29 -5.24 1.21
N PHE A 82 17.61 -5.58 0.10
CA PHE A 82 16.15 -5.72 0.07
C PHE A 82 15.63 -6.64 1.19
N LYS A 83 16.29 -7.77 1.44
CA LYS A 83 15.96 -8.73 2.52
C LYS A 83 16.01 -8.13 3.93
N THR A 84 16.63 -6.96 4.12
CA THR A 84 16.69 -6.24 5.40
C THR A 84 15.58 -5.22 5.61
N LEU A 85 14.76 -4.98 4.57
CA LEU A 85 13.62 -4.08 4.64
C LEU A 85 12.42 -4.79 5.31
N ASP A 86 11.53 -4.00 5.91
CA ASP A 86 10.32 -4.49 6.56
C ASP A 86 9.36 -5.12 5.53
N VAL A 87 9.31 -4.58 4.31
CA VAL A 87 8.55 -5.19 3.19
C VAL A 87 9.03 -6.62 2.89
N ALA A 88 10.31 -6.90 3.12
CA ALA A 88 10.85 -8.25 2.99
C ALA A 88 10.60 -9.10 4.24
N GLN A 89 9.75 -8.70 5.17
CA GLN A 89 9.24 -9.58 6.22
C GLN A 89 7.78 -9.99 5.95
N ASP A 90 7.13 -9.39 4.96
CA ASP A 90 5.79 -9.80 4.53
C ASP A 90 5.83 -11.19 3.86
N GLU A 91 4.76 -11.95 4.07
CA GLU A 91 4.53 -13.31 3.57
C GLU A 91 3.65 -13.32 2.30
N THR A 92 3.89 -12.38 1.39
CA THR A 92 3.16 -12.33 0.12
C THR A 92 3.92 -13.04 -1.00
N LEU A 93 3.19 -13.62 -1.96
CA LEU A 93 3.78 -14.29 -3.12
C LEU A 93 4.77 -13.39 -3.87
N PHE A 94 4.47 -12.09 -4.00
CA PHE A 94 5.35 -11.09 -4.61
C PHE A 94 6.74 -11.07 -3.96
N ILE A 95 6.77 -11.09 -2.64
CA ILE A 95 8.00 -10.98 -1.85
C ILE A 95 8.80 -12.28 -1.90
N ASP A 96 8.13 -13.44 -1.91
CA ASP A 96 8.80 -14.74 -2.05
C ASP A 96 9.52 -14.88 -3.40
N LEU A 97 8.92 -14.39 -4.49
CA LEU A 97 9.53 -14.38 -5.83
C LEU A 97 10.84 -13.57 -5.86
N ILE A 98 10.93 -12.48 -5.09
CA ILE A 98 12.12 -11.64 -5.00
C ILE A 98 13.17 -12.27 -4.07
N LYS A 99 12.76 -12.73 -2.87
CA LYS A 99 13.67 -13.28 -1.85
C LYS A 99 14.40 -14.54 -2.29
N GLY A 100 13.78 -15.35 -3.14
CA GLY A 100 14.40 -16.58 -3.69
C GLY A 100 15.55 -16.32 -4.66
N SER A 101 15.73 -15.08 -5.11
CA SER A 101 16.69 -14.69 -6.15
C SER A 101 18.00 -14.12 -5.56
N ASN A 102 19.02 -13.95 -6.42
CA ASN A 102 20.32 -13.36 -6.08
C ASN A 102 20.70 -12.30 -7.11
N GLY A 103 21.13 -11.12 -6.68
CA GLY A 103 21.48 -10.03 -7.59
C GLY A 103 20.77 -8.75 -7.18
N LYS A 104 20.09 -8.09 -8.12
CA LYS A 104 19.44 -6.80 -7.90
C LYS A 104 17.94 -6.85 -8.16
N VAL A 105 17.20 -5.99 -7.48
CA VAL A 105 15.77 -5.79 -7.66
C VAL A 105 15.46 -4.30 -7.77
N LEU A 106 14.59 -3.93 -8.70
CA LEU A 106 14.00 -2.60 -8.82
C LEU A 106 12.49 -2.76 -9.03
N GLY A 107 11.69 -1.75 -8.67
CA GLY A 107 10.25 -1.87 -8.85
C GLY A 107 9.42 -0.96 -7.96
N ARG A 108 8.19 -1.40 -7.73
CA ARG A 108 7.18 -0.72 -6.91
C ARG A 108 6.60 -1.70 -5.89
N ALA A 109 6.42 -1.24 -4.66
CA ALA A 109 5.83 -2.03 -3.57
C ALA A 109 5.37 -1.13 -2.42
N CYS A 110 4.51 -1.67 -1.55
CA CYS A 110 4.32 -1.14 -0.20
C CYS A 110 5.63 -1.18 0.59
N MET A 111 5.93 -0.16 1.38
CA MET A 111 7.04 -0.12 2.34
C MET A 111 6.66 0.58 3.64
N SER A 112 7.45 0.36 4.69
CA SER A 112 7.33 1.13 5.92
C SER A 112 7.96 2.52 5.75
N GLU A 113 7.56 3.46 6.60
CA GLU A 113 8.20 4.78 6.68
C GLU A 113 9.70 4.69 6.99
N ALA A 114 10.10 3.73 7.82
CA ALA A 114 11.50 3.49 8.16
C ALA A 114 12.30 3.01 6.93
N ASP A 115 11.72 2.15 6.10
CA ASP A 115 12.36 1.70 4.87
C ASP A 115 12.50 2.82 3.84
N CYS A 116 11.51 3.71 3.72
CA CYS A 116 11.63 4.91 2.88
C CYS A 116 12.84 5.76 3.29
N ALA A 117 13.07 5.92 4.60
CA ALA A 117 14.24 6.62 5.12
C ALA A 117 15.56 5.89 4.80
N LYS A 118 15.62 4.56 4.93
CA LYS A 118 16.81 3.74 4.56
C LYS A 118 17.17 3.89 3.09
N LEU A 119 16.15 4.01 2.23
CA LEU A 119 16.30 4.21 0.80
C LEU A 119 16.67 5.66 0.44
N ASN A 120 16.41 6.63 1.32
CA ASN A 120 16.42 8.06 0.97
C ASN A 120 15.39 8.36 -0.13
N ALA A 121 14.25 7.67 -0.08
CA ALA A 121 13.12 7.94 -0.97
C ALA A 121 12.55 9.33 -0.64
N ILE A 122 12.18 10.07 -1.68
CA ILE A 122 11.63 11.41 -1.57
C ILE A 122 10.11 11.33 -1.55
N GLU A 123 9.48 12.01 -0.59
CA GLU A 123 8.02 12.12 -0.54
C GLU A 123 7.50 12.94 -1.71
N ALA A 124 6.43 12.45 -2.35
CA ALA A 124 5.68 13.18 -3.36
C ALA A 124 4.20 12.79 -3.29
N ASP A 125 3.33 13.64 -3.83
CA ASP A 125 1.90 13.32 -3.98
C ASP A 125 1.67 12.22 -5.03
N ASP A 126 2.55 12.14 -6.04
CA ASP A 126 2.48 11.19 -7.15
C ASP A 126 3.89 10.75 -7.60
N CYS A 127 4.09 9.44 -7.63
CA CYS A 127 5.31 8.73 -8.04
C CYS A 127 5.12 7.96 -9.37
N SER A 128 4.02 8.18 -10.10
CA SER A 128 3.67 7.51 -11.37
C SER A 128 4.66 7.80 -12.50
N GLY A 129 5.39 8.91 -12.42
CA GLY A 129 6.48 9.27 -13.33
C GLY A 129 7.69 8.34 -13.22
N LYS A 130 8.45 8.19 -14.33
CA LYS A 130 9.75 7.48 -14.32
C LYS A 130 10.75 8.30 -13.50
N PRO A 131 11.24 7.84 -12.34
CA PRO A 131 12.00 8.75 -11.50
C PRO A 131 13.49 8.57 -11.77
N LYS A 132 14.19 9.71 -11.89
CA LYS A 132 15.65 9.78 -11.73
C LYS A 132 16.06 9.52 -10.27
N PHE A 133 15.12 9.36 -9.33
CA PHE A 133 15.28 9.24 -7.87
C PHE A 133 14.34 8.17 -7.28
N GLU A 134 14.48 7.85 -5.99
CA GLU A 134 13.54 6.97 -5.28
C GLU A 134 12.40 7.83 -4.75
N CYS A 135 11.15 7.40 -4.91
CA CYS A 135 9.96 8.20 -4.62
C CYS A 135 8.99 7.40 -3.75
N PHE A 136 8.38 8.04 -2.75
CA PHE A 136 7.30 7.44 -1.97
C PHE A 136 6.09 8.37 -1.83
N CYS A 137 4.93 7.78 -1.59
CA CYS A 137 3.66 8.48 -1.43
C CYS A 137 2.72 7.68 -0.51
N THR A 138 1.64 8.29 -0.01
CA THR A 138 0.76 7.74 1.04
C THR A 138 -0.68 7.53 0.61
N THR A 139 -0.99 7.73 -0.66
CA THR A 139 -2.34 7.61 -1.23
C THR A 139 -2.44 6.37 -2.12
N ASP A 140 -3.64 5.85 -2.32
CA ASP A 140 -3.83 4.65 -3.13
C ASP A 140 -3.33 4.86 -4.57
N GLU A 141 -2.62 3.85 -5.10
CA GLU A 141 -2.10 3.78 -6.47
C GLU A 141 -1.19 4.94 -6.88
N CYS A 142 -0.65 5.70 -5.92
CA CYS A 142 0.14 6.90 -6.18
C CYS A 142 1.49 6.61 -6.86
N THR A 143 1.95 5.36 -6.92
CA THR A 143 3.10 4.95 -7.76
C THR A 143 2.73 4.64 -9.21
N GLY A 144 1.49 4.93 -9.60
CA GLY A 144 0.89 4.63 -10.89
C GLY A 144 -0.13 3.49 -10.80
N ALA A 145 -1.15 3.56 -11.66
CA ALA A 145 -2.16 2.51 -11.78
C ALA A 145 -1.61 1.27 -12.50
N SER A 146 -2.13 0.09 -12.16
CA SER A 146 -2.09 -1.04 -13.09
C SER A 146 -2.93 -0.66 -14.31
N GLY A 147 -2.63 -1.15 -15.51
CA GLY A 147 -3.38 -0.82 -16.74
C GLY A 147 -4.81 -1.37 -16.80
N GLY A 148 -5.60 -1.22 -15.73
CA GLY A 148 -6.98 -1.64 -15.60
C GLY A 148 -7.77 -0.60 -14.80
N THR A 149 -8.35 0.36 -15.49
CA THR A 149 -9.43 1.21 -14.96
C THR A 149 -10.58 0.32 -14.46
N MET A 150 -10.89 0.34 -13.16
CA MET A 150 -12.20 -0.03 -12.64
C MET A 150 -12.70 1.02 -11.66
N THR A 151 -13.49 1.93 -12.22
CA THR A 151 -14.41 2.85 -11.58
C THR A 151 -15.32 2.12 -10.58
N LEU A 152 -15.19 2.40 -9.27
CA LEU A 152 -16.12 1.94 -8.22
C LEU A 152 -16.88 3.12 -7.57
N ILE A 153 -17.41 4.05 -8.38
CA ILE A 153 -18.28 5.15 -7.89
C ILE A 153 -19.69 5.01 -8.48
N SER A 154 -20.31 3.83 -8.42
CA SER A 154 -21.70 3.64 -8.90
C SER A 154 -22.70 3.16 -7.85
N SER A 155 -22.28 2.79 -6.63
CA SER A 155 -23.19 2.12 -5.69
C SER A 155 -23.92 3.03 -4.69
N PHE A 156 -23.57 4.31 -4.57
CA PHE A 156 -24.22 5.22 -3.61
C PHE A 156 -25.47 5.96 -4.16
N ILE A 157 -25.69 5.97 -5.48
CA ILE A 157 -26.84 6.69 -6.06
C ILE A 157 -28.13 5.86 -5.99
N MET A 158 -28.07 4.53 -5.96
CA MET A 158 -29.29 3.70 -5.85
C MET A 158 -29.97 3.75 -4.48
N LEU A 159 -29.25 4.10 -3.40
CA LEU A 159 -29.84 4.15 -2.05
C LEU A 159 -30.69 5.41 -1.81
N LEU A 160 -30.44 6.51 -2.53
CA LEU A 160 -31.29 7.70 -2.43
C LEU A 160 -32.61 7.56 -3.19
N TYR A 161 -32.71 6.67 -4.19
CA TYR A 161 -33.95 6.50 -4.95
C TYR A 161 -35.03 5.71 -4.20
N ILE A 162 -34.64 4.87 -3.23
CA ILE A 162 -35.57 4.08 -2.41
C ILE A 162 -36.16 4.91 -1.26
N ILE A 163 -35.50 6.00 -0.85
CA ILE A 163 -35.98 6.84 0.27
C ILE A 163 -37.04 7.85 -0.21
N PHE A 164 -37.10 8.14 -1.51
CA PHE A 164 -38.01 9.15 -2.08
C PHE A 164 -39.15 8.56 -2.93
N TYR A 165 -39.37 7.25 -2.89
CA TYR A 165 -40.54 6.59 -3.52
C TYR A 165 -41.33 5.73 -2.53
#